data_AF-A0A5N6NEI8-F1
#
_entry.id   AF-A0A5N6NEI8-F1
#
_cell.length_a   1.000
_cell.length_b   1.000
_cell.length_c   1.000
_cell.angle_alpha   90.00
_cell.angle_beta   90.00
_cell.angle_gamma   90.00
#
_symmetry.space_group_name_H-M   'P 1'
#
loop_
_entity.id
_entity.type
_entity.pdbx_description
1 polymer ?
#
loop_
_entity_poly.entity_id
_entity_poly.type
_entity_poly.pdbx_seq_one_letter_code
_entity_poly.pdbx_strand_id
1 'polypeptide(L)'
;MTLNLCVLTPNRIVWDSEEKEIVLFTNSGQIGVLPNHAPIATAVDIGILRIRLNDQWLTMALMGGFARIEAALRKAEGKRQTIEANLALRWARTRVEAINAIS
;
A
#
# COMPACT_ATOMS: atom_id res chain seq x y z
N MET A 1 6.74 -11.10 -6.09
CA MET A 1 6.10 -10.07 -5.25
C MET A 1 5.57 -8.99 -6.19
N THR A 2 4.37 -8.50 -5.94
CA THR A 2 3.64 -7.59 -6.84
C THR A 2 3.34 -6.26 -6.15
N LEU A 3 3.17 -5.22 -6.96
CA LEU A 3 2.73 -3.86 -6.63
C LEU A 3 1.36 -3.68 -7.29
N ASN A 4 0.38 -3.16 -6.57
CA ASN A 4 -0.89 -2.79 -7.20
C ASN A 4 -0.76 -1.36 -7.74
N LEU A 5 -0.84 -1.21 -9.06
CA LEU A 5 -0.78 0.08 -9.73
C LEU A 5 -2.18 0.51 -10.15
N CYS A 6 -2.60 1.67 -9.64
CA CYS A 6 -3.83 2.33 -10.08
C CYS A 6 -3.50 3.70 -10.66
N VAL A 7 -3.93 3.97 -11.89
CA VAL A 7 -3.80 5.27 -12.55
C VAL A 7 -5.18 5.87 -12.76
N LEU A 8 -5.37 7.03 -12.13
CA LEU A 8 -6.65 7.73 -12.07
C LEU A 8 -6.57 9.04 -12.85
N THR A 9 -7.62 9.33 -13.60
CA THR A 9 -7.88 10.65 -14.18
C THR A 9 -9.18 11.20 -13.59
N PRO A 10 -9.46 12.51 -13.66
CA PRO A 10 -10.68 13.09 -13.12
C PRO A 10 -11.97 12.43 -13.64
N ASN A 11 -11.93 11.86 -14.85
CA ASN A 11 -13.11 11.28 -15.49
C ASN A 11 -13.24 9.78 -15.26
N ARG A 12 -12.12 9.05 -15.09
CA ARG A 12 -12.13 7.58 -14.98
C ARG A 12 -10.83 6.99 -14.43
N ILE A 13 -10.92 5.75 -13.99
CA ILE A 13 -9.76 4.86 -13.80
C ILE A 13 -9.25 4.44 -15.18
N VAL A 14 -7.96 4.68 -15.44
CA VAL A 14 -7.30 4.36 -16.71
C VAL A 14 -6.53 3.05 -16.62
N TRP A 15 -6.01 2.73 -15.44
CA TRP A 15 -5.25 1.51 -15.19
C TRP A 15 -5.52 1.00 -13.78
N ASP A 16 -5.71 -0.31 -13.65
CA ASP A 16 -5.81 -1.01 -12.36
C ASP A 16 -5.33 -2.45 -12.56
N SER A 17 -4.09 -2.74 -12.15
CA SER A 17 -3.45 -4.05 -12.37
C SER A 17 -2.29 -4.28 -11.38
N GLU A 18 -1.92 -5.55 -11.21
CA GLU A 18 -0.75 -5.95 -10.43
C GLU A 18 0.51 -6.00 -11.30
N GLU A 19 1.53 -5.25 -10.89
CA GLU A 19 2.76 -5.04 -11.65
C GLU A 19 4.00 -5.38 -10.83
N LYS A 20 5.15 -5.55 -11.50
CA LYS A 20 6.42 -5.80 -10.81
C LYS A 20 7.25 -4.53 -10.63
N GLU A 21 7.20 -3.64 -11.60
CA GLU A 21 8.08 -2.47 -11.64
C GLU A 21 7.40 -1.37 -12.42
N ILE A 22 7.51 -0.15 -11.90
CA ILE A 22 7.06 1.07 -12.57
C ILE A 22 8.20 2.07 -12.56
N VAL A 23 8.27 2.88 -13.62
CA VAL A 23 9.22 3.98 -13.72
C VAL A 23 8.48 5.21 -14.18
N LEU A 24 8.55 6.29 -13.41
CA LEU A 24 7.84 7.54 -13.65
C LEU A 24 8.77 8.74 -13.50
N PHE A 25 8.36 9.87 -14.07
CA PHE A 25 9.08 11.14 -13.98
C PHE A 25 8.46 12.01 -12.88
N THR A 26 9.30 12.45 -11.94
CA THR A 26 8.99 13.43 -10.91
C THR A 26 9.74 14.73 -11.20
N ASN A 27 9.39 15.79 -10.47
CA ASN A 27 10.07 17.08 -10.56
C ASN A 27 11.59 17.03 -10.26
N SER A 28 12.05 16.01 -9.55
CA SER A 28 13.44 15.77 -9.17
C SER A 28 14.19 14.82 -10.12
N GLY A 29 13.52 14.29 -11.15
CA GLY A 29 14.10 13.33 -12.09
C GLY A 29 13.26 12.07 -12.25
N GLN A 30 13.90 10.95 -12.56
CA GLN A 30 13.21 9.68 -12.79
C GLN A 30 13.25 8.82 -11.52
N ILE A 31 12.12 8.22 -11.15
CA ILE A 31 12.02 7.29 -10.03
C ILE A 31 11.49 5.94 -10.50
N GLY A 32 12.17 4.87 -10.11
CA GLY A 32 11.71 3.50 -10.24
C GLY A 32 11.12 3.02 -8.93
N VAL A 33 9.93 2.42 -8.97
CA VAL A 33 9.23 1.90 -7.79
C VAL A 33 9.09 0.39 -7.94
N LEU A 34 9.59 -0.32 -6.93
CA LEU A 34 9.56 -1.77 -6.81
C LEU A 34 8.59 -2.18 -5.68
N PRO A 35 8.24 -3.47 -5.58
CA PRO A 35 7.40 -3.96 -4.49
C PRO A 35 8.08 -3.74 -3.15
N ASN A 36 7.29 -3.38 -2.11
CA ASN A 36 7.78 -3.03 -0.77
C ASN A 36 8.61 -1.74 -0.69
N HIS A 37 8.46 -0.81 -1.64
CA HIS A 37 9.02 0.53 -1.51
C HIS A 37 8.46 1.25 -0.27
N ALA A 38 9.29 2.09 0.36
CA ALA A 38 8.84 2.94 1.46
C ALA A 38 7.69 3.86 1.00
N PRO A 39 6.74 4.21 1.89
CA PRO A 39 5.66 5.14 1.53
C PRO A 39 6.20 6.50 1.13
N ILE A 40 5.77 7.01 -0.02
CA ILE A 40 6.16 8.32 -0.55
C ILE A 40 4.96 8.96 -1.23
N ALA A 41 4.78 10.26 -1.04
CA ALA A 41 3.91 11.10 -1.85
C ALA A 41 4.76 12.07 -2.66
N THR A 42 4.59 12.11 -3.98
CA THR A 42 5.40 12.95 -4.87
C THR A 42 4.56 13.55 -5.99
N ALA A 43 5.01 14.69 -6.50
CA ALA A 43 4.46 15.28 -7.72
C ALA A 43 5.04 14.54 -8.94
N VAL A 44 4.17 14.27 -9.90
CA VAL A 44 4.51 13.63 -11.18
C VAL A 44 4.59 14.70 -12.23
N ASP A 45 5.68 14.69 -13.00
CA ASP A 45 5.89 15.64 -14.09
C ASP A 45 5.26 15.13 -15.40
N ILE A 46 5.13 16.00 -16.39
CA ILE A 46 4.68 15.65 -17.73
C ILE A 46 5.72 14.72 -18.37
N GLY A 47 5.32 13.51 -18.73
CA GLY A 47 6.28 12.53 -19.23
C GLY A 47 5.67 11.16 -19.49
N ILE A 48 6.55 10.15 -19.55
CA ILE A 48 6.18 8.79 -19.88
C ILE A 48 6.30 7.92 -18.64
N LEU A 49 5.19 7.33 -18.21
CA LEU A 49 5.16 6.22 -17.27
C LEU A 49 5.51 4.94 -18.00
N ARG A 50 6.50 4.20 -17.51
CA ARG A 50 6.84 2.87 -18.00
C ARG A 50 6.41 1.83 -16.98
N ILE A 51 5.68 0.81 -17.43
CA ILE A 51 5.15 -0.26 -16.61
C ILE A 51 5.72 -1.57 -17.15
N ARG A 52 6.26 -2.42 -16.28
CA ARG A 52 6.81 -3.72 -16.69
C ARG A 52 5.77 -4.83 -16.48
N LEU A 53 5.14 -5.22 -17.58
CA LEU A 53 4.12 -6.28 -17.67
C LEU A 53 4.70 -7.51 -18.36
N ASN A 54 4.70 -8.67 -17.71
CA ASN A 54 5.15 -9.94 -18.32
C ASN A 54 6.50 -9.82 -19.07
N ASP A 55 7.45 -9.10 -18.47
CA ASP A 55 8.78 -8.80 -19.04
C ASP A 55 8.82 -7.91 -20.29
N GLN A 56 7.68 -7.32 -20.66
CA GLN A 56 7.56 -6.28 -21.68
C GLN A 56 7.32 -4.91 -21.04
N TRP A 57 7.88 -3.88 -21.66
CA TRP A 57 7.67 -2.49 -21.25
C TRP A 57 6.45 -1.91 -21.96
N LEU A 58 5.44 -1.55 -21.19
CA LEU A 58 4.33 -0.72 -21.64
C LEU A 58 4.60 0.73 -21.28
N THR A 59 4.26 1.65 -22.17
CA THR A 59 4.44 3.09 -21.96
C THR A 59 3.10 3.82 -21.98
N MET A 60 2.89 4.73 -21.04
CA MET A 60 1.73 5.61 -20.97
C MET A 60 2.17 7.06 -20.80
N ALA A 61 1.56 7.96 -21.58
CA ALA A 61 1.80 9.40 -21.43
C ALA A 61 1.00 9.94 -20.24
N LEU A 62 1.68 10.68 -19.36
CA LEU A 62 1.09 11.38 -18.22
C LEU A 62 1.24 12.89 -18.44
N MET A 63 0.16 13.63 -18.22
CA MET A 63 0.12 15.09 -18.27
C MET A 63 0.38 15.70 -16.88
N GLY A 64 1.30 15.10 -16.12
CA GLY A 64 1.61 15.46 -14.74
C GLY A 64 0.54 15.03 -13.73
N GLY A 65 0.74 15.40 -12.46
CA GLY A 65 -0.19 15.12 -11.37
C GLY A 65 0.53 14.73 -10.08
N PHE A 66 0.00 13.73 -9.37
CA PHE A 66 0.55 13.24 -8.11
C PHE A 66 0.59 11.72 -8.09
N ALA A 67 1.61 11.16 -7.44
CA ALA A 67 1.74 9.74 -7.17
C ALA A 67 1.87 9.53 -5.66
N ARG A 68 1.14 8.53 -5.16
CA ARG A 68 1.20 8.10 -3.76
C ARG A 68 1.53 6.62 -3.74
N ILE A 69 2.63 6.30 -3.07
CA ILE A 69 3.12 4.94 -2.85
C ILE A 69 2.83 4.61 -1.39
N GLU A 70 2.14 3.50 -1.17
CA GLU A 70 1.83 3.00 0.17
C GLU A 70 2.54 1.68 0.43
N ALA A 71 3.03 1.50 1.65
CA ALA A 71 3.55 0.21 2.07
C ALA A 71 2.39 -0.78 2.22
N ALA A 72 2.64 -2.04 1.89
CA ALA A 72 1.70 -3.14 2.06
C ALA A 72 1.51 -3.55 3.55
N LEU A 73 1.27 -2.58 4.45
CA LEU A 73 1.06 -2.79 5.88
C LEU A 73 -0.30 -3.44 6.23
N ARG A 74 -1.15 -3.70 5.22
CA ARG A 74 -2.50 -4.25 5.38
C ARG A 74 -2.60 -5.56 6.17
N LYS A 75 -1.53 -6.36 6.27
CA LYS A 75 -1.53 -7.62 7.04
C LYS A 75 -1.21 -7.46 8.53
N ALA A 76 -0.71 -6.31 8.99
CA ALA A 76 -0.32 -6.12 10.39
C ALA A 76 -1.51 -5.72 11.28
N GLU A 77 -2.46 -4.93 10.75
CA GLU A 77 -3.59 -4.39 11.53
C GLU A 77 -4.59 -5.46 11.95
N GLY A 78 -4.95 -6.39 11.06
CA GLY A 78 -5.86 -7.50 11.40
C GLY A 78 -5.32 -8.40 12.51
N LYS A 79 -4.01 -8.72 12.47
CA LYS A 79 -3.35 -9.50 13.53
C LYS A 79 -3.30 -8.73 14.85
N ARG A 80 -3.09 -7.42 14.81
CA ARG A 80 -3.06 -6.57 16.01
C ARG A 80 -4.41 -6.54 16.72
N GLN A 81 -5.51 -6.39 15.98
CA GLN A 81 -6.86 -6.43 16.55
C GLN A 81 -7.17 -7.77 17.23
N THR A 82 -6.77 -8.90 16.64
CA THR A 82 -6.95 -10.22 17.26
C THR A 82 -6.13 -10.37 18.55
N ILE A 83 -4.90 -9.83 18.57
CA ILE A 83 -4.04 -9.88 19.76
C ILE A 83 -4.63 -9.03 20.89
N GLU A 84 -5.07 -7.81 20.59
CA GLU A 84 -5.70 -6.92 21.58
C GLU A 84 -7.00 -7.51 22.13
N ALA A 85 -7.84 -8.10 21.27
CA ALA A 85 -9.06 -8.78 21.70
C ALA A 85 -8.77 -9.98 22.61
N ASN A 86 -7.78 -10.83 22.27
CA ASN A 86 -7.40 -11.97 23.08
C ASN A 86 -6.80 -11.56 24.44
N LEU A 87 -6.03 -10.47 24.49
CA LEU A 87 -5.47 -9.93 25.73
C LEU A 87 -6.57 -9.38 26.65
N ALA A 88 -7.52 -8.62 26.09
CA ALA A 88 -8.68 -8.12 26.83
C ALA A 88 -9.53 -9.25 27.41
N LEU A 89 -9.75 -10.32 26.62
CA LEU A 89 -10.51 -11.50 27.05
C LEU A 89 -9.78 -12.26 28.17
N ARG A 90 -8.45 -12.36 28.08
CA ARG A 90 -7.62 -12.97 29.12
C ARG A 90 -7.67 -12.17 30.43
N TRP A 91 -7.58 -10.84 30.36
CA TRP A 91 -7.73 -9.96 31.53
C TRP A 91 -9.13 -10.03 32.17
N ALA A 92 -10.19 -10.09 31.36
CA ALA A 92 -11.55 -10.25 31.85
C ALA A 92 -11.71 -11.59 32.61
N ARG A 93 -11.13 -12.67 32.09
CA ARG A 93 -11.16 -13.99 32.72
C ARG A 93 -10.45 -14.01 34.07
N THR A 94 -9.25 -13.43 34.14
CA THR A 94 -8.48 -13.31 35.39
C THR A 94 -9.21 -12.45 36.44
N ARG A 95 -9.95 -11.41 36.04
CA ARG A 95 -10.79 -10.62 36.95
C ARG A 95 -11.94 -11.43 37.56
N VAL A 96 -12.60 -12.26 36.76
CA VAL A 96 -13.70 -13.12 37.24
C VAL A 96 -13.17 -14.20 38.19
N GLU A 97 -12.04 -14.82 37.86
CA GLU A 97 -11.39 -15.82 38.73
C GLU A 97 -10.98 -15.23 40.08
N ALA A 98 -10.44 -14.01 40.09
CA ALA A 98 -10.08 -13.31 41.34
C ALA A 98 -11.30 -13.01 42.22
N ILE A 99 -12.45 -12.68 41.64
CA ILE A 99 -13.70 -12.45 42.39
C ILE A 99 -14.20 -13.76 43.02
N ASN A 100 -14.20 -14.85 42.25
CA ASN A 100 -14.66 -16.14 42.74
C ASN A 100 -13.77 -16.73 43.85
N ALA A 101 -12.48 -16.40 43.86
CA ALA A 101 -11.55 -16.84 44.90
C ALA A 101 -11.71 -16.12 46.25
N ILE A 102 -12.47 -15.01 46.29
CA ILE A 102 -12.75 -14.21 47.49
C ILE A 102 -14.10 -14.62 48.13
N SER A 103 -14.96 -15.34 47.39
CA SER A 103 -16.22 -15.90 47.89
C SER A 103 -16.04 -17.29 48.51
#